data_AF-I3XUJ2-F1
#
_entry.id   AF-I3XUJ2-F1
#
_cell.length_a   1.000
_cell.length_b   1.000
_cell.length_c   1.000
_cell.angle_alpha   90.00
_cell.angle_beta   90.00
_cell.angle_gamma   90.00
#
_symmetry.space_group_name_H-M   'P 1'
#
loop_
_entity.id
_entity.type
_entity.pdbx_description
1 polymer ?
#
loop_
_entity_poly.entity_id
_entity_poly.type
_entity_poly.pdbx_seq_one_letter_code
_entity_poly.pdbx_strand_id
1 'polypeptide(L)'
;MREKKFFLSAAVMLFFGLVLLFLYQKSMAYEEEEALKKQMDSLLLTLHNKIKETTTISLASSVVLAKNPYIIACLKEQKKEPCLGYLIEIKNTLALANVFDNARFHLHTKTFKSFMRLWDYDNQHNDDLSAFRHTLEKIKTTRTPMDGIEIGRHGIFLRAIVPVMDKNEYLGSFETVVDFKALNNYFNKDGVMFYVLMKKEYCAIANAVVYDETLMLDNYAIVNQSINGLHFIKEVNLQGTGYIKKGDNYVLYTPITDINGENVGFFVLTWKESLSLASFKG
;
A
#
# COMPACT_ATOMS: atom_id res chain seq x y z
N MET A 1 28.20 23.56 -65.82
CA MET A 1 27.22 24.22 -64.91
C MET A 1 26.00 23.36 -64.61
N ARG A 2 25.43 22.64 -65.59
CA ARG A 2 24.20 21.85 -65.42
C ARG A 2 24.34 20.67 -64.44
N GLU A 3 25.47 19.95 -64.50
CA GLU A 3 25.76 18.84 -63.58
C GLU A 3 25.89 19.30 -62.12
N LYS A 4 26.64 20.38 -61.85
CA LYS A 4 26.77 20.95 -60.50
C LYS A 4 25.41 21.34 -59.89
N LYS A 5 24.48 21.87 -60.70
CA LYS A 5 23.11 22.19 -60.25
C LYS A 5 22.30 20.93 -59.92
N PHE A 6 22.46 19.85 -60.70
CA PHE A 6 21.79 18.57 -60.44
C PHE A 6 22.28 17.94 -59.13
N PHE A 7 23.61 17.84 -58.93
CA PHE A 7 24.17 17.32 -57.68
C PHE A 7 23.75 18.15 -56.46
N LEU A 8 23.69 19.49 -56.60
CA LEU A 8 23.20 20.36 -55.53
C LEU A 8 21.72 20.08 -55.19
N SER A 9 20.84 19.96 -56.20
CA SER A 9 19.42 19.62 -55.96
C SER A 9 19.23 18.24 -55.33
N ALA A 10 20.03 17.26 -55.73
CA ALA A 10 20.00 15.92 -55.14
C ALA A 10 20.48 15.95 -53.68
N ALA A 11 21.54 16.69 -53.38
CA ALA A 11 22.03 16.88 -52.02
C ALA A 11 21.00 17.59 -51.12
N VAL A 12 20.32 18.62 -51.65
CA VAL A 12 19.23 19.30 -50.92
C VAL A 12 18.06 18.36 -50.65
N MET A 13 17.60 17.60 -51.65
CA MET A 13 16.54 16.60 -51.44
C MET A 13 16.92 15.53 -50.41
N LEU A 14 18.16 15.03 -50.48
CA LEU A 14 18.66 14.07 -49.50
C LEU A 14 18.69 14.67 -48.09
N PHE A 15 19.16 15.91 -47.96
CA PHE A 15 19.16 16.63 -46.68
C PHE A 15 17.73 16.77 -46.12
N PHE A 16 16.77 17.21 -46.92
CA PHE A 16 15.37 17.30 -46.50
C PHE A 16 14.79 15.93 -46.12
N GLY A 17 15.11 14.86 -46.85
CA GLY A 17 14.71 13.50 -46.51
C GLY A 17 15.25 13.05 -45.15
N LEU A 18 16.53 13.32 -44.86
CA LEU A 18 17.14 13.03 -43.57
C LEU A 18 16.53 13.85 -42.43
N VAL A 19 16.23 15.13 -42.67
CA VAL A 19 15.56 16.00 -41.69
C VAL A 19 14.15 15.47 -41.38
N LEU A 20 13.37 15.10 -42.40
CA LEU A 20 12.04 14.52 -42.21
C LEU A 20 12.09 13.19 -41.43
N LEU A 21 13.06 12.33 -41.73
CA LEU A 21 13.26 11.08 -41.00
C LEU A 21 13.61 11.33 -39.53
N PHE A 22 14.48 12.29 -39.26
CA PHE A 22 14.84 12.68 -37.90
C PHE A 22 13.63 13.25 -37.12
N LEU A 23 12.83 14.11 -37.75
CA LEU A 23 11.61 14.66 -37.15
C LEU A 23 10.58 13.57 -36.87
N TYR A 24 10.42 12.61 -37.79
CA TYR A 24 9.53 11.47 -37.60
C TYR A 24 9.97 10.61 -36.41
N GLN A 25 11.26 10.28 -36.30
CA GLN A 25 11.80 9.54 -35.15
C GLN A 25 11.57 10.28 -33.82
N LYS A 26 11.77 11.60 -33.80
CA LYS A 26 11.49 12.46 -32.64
C LYS A 26 10.01 12.43 -32.25
N SER A 27 9.10 12.52 -33.23
CA SER A 27 7.65 12.46 -32.99
C SER A 27 7.24 11.12 -32.39
N MET A 28 7.72 10.01 -32.97
CA MET A 28 7.42 8.67 -32.46
C MET A 28 7.93 8.46 -31.03
N ALA A 29 9.16 8.90 -30.74
CA ALA A 29 9.73 8.80 -29.40
C ALA A 29 8.95 9.63 -28.37
N TYR A 30 8.46 10.82 -28.76
CA TYR A 30 7.63 11.66 -27.91
C TYR A 30 6.28 11.02 -27.60
N GLU A 31 5.61 10.44 -28.60
CA GLU A 31 4.34 9.73 -28.40
C GLU A 31 4.49 8.51 -27.47
N GLU A 32 5.58 7.76 -27.61
CA GLU A 32 5.89 6.62 -26.75
C GLU A 32 6.12 7.03 -25.29
N GLU A 33 6.87 8.12 -25.06
CA GLU A 33 7.11 8.68 -23.72
C GLU A 33 5.80 9.20 -23.09
N GLU A 34 4.95 9.89 -23.85
CA GLU A 34 3.66 10.38 -23.37
C GLU A 34 2.71 9.21 -23.03
N ALA A 35 2.69 8.15 -23.85
CA ALA A 35 1.91 6.96 -23.60
C ALA A 35 2.37 6.24 -22.32
N LEU A 36 3.69 6.08 -22.13
CA LEU A 36 4.27 5.51 -20.92
C LEU A 36 3.90 6.33 -19.68
N LYS A 37 3.98 7.66 -19.76
CA LYS A 37 3.60 8.55 -18.65
C LYS A 37 2.13 8.39 -18.28
N LYS A 38 1.21 8.40 -19.24
CA LYS A 38 -0.23 8.17 -18.99
C LYS A 38 -0.48 6.82 -18.33
N GLN A 39 0.24 5.78 -18.75
CA GLN A 39 0.15 4.45 -18.16
C GLN A 39 0.63 4.44 -16.70
N MET A 40 1.74 5.12 -16.40
CA MET A 40 2.22 5.26 -15.02
C MET A 40 1.25 6.05 -14.13
N ASP A 41 0.73 7.17 -14.64
CA ASP A 41 -0.25 7.98 -13.92
C ASP A 41 -1.51 7.16 -13.60
N SER A 42 -1.97 6.34 -14.55
CA SER A 42 -3.11 5.45 -14.33
C SER A 42 -2.83 4.35 -13.31
N LEU A 43 -1.64 3.74 -13.33
CA LEU A 43 -1.23 2.76 -12.33
C LEU A 43 -1.19 3.37 -10.92
N LEU A 44 -0.64 4.58 -10.77
CA LEU A 44 -0.60 5.29 -9.50
C LEU A 44 -2.00 5.67 -9.02
N LEU A 45 -2.86 6.18 -9.91
CA LEU A 45 -4.25 6.49 -9.60
C LEU A 45 -5.00 5.25 -9.15
N THR A 46 -4.80 4.13 -9.84
CA THR A 46 -5.42 2.83 -9.52
C THR A 46 -4.97 2.33 -8.14
N LEU A 47 -3.66 2.40 -7.86
CA LEU A 47 -3.10 2.07 -6.55
C LEU A 47 -3.73 2.93 -5.45
N HIS A 48 -3.76 4.26 -5.65
CA HIS A 48 -4.34 5.19 -4.70
C HIS A 48 -5.82 4.89 -4.44
N ASN A 49 -6.60 4.69 -5.50
CA ASN A 49 -8.02 4.39 -5.41
C ASN A 49 -8.26 3.07 -4.67
N LYS A 50 -7.47 2.03 -4.93
CA LYS A 50 -7.62 0.73 -4.26
C LYS A 50 -7.26 0.79 -2.78
N ILE A 51 -6.24 1.55 -2.41
CA ILE A 51 -5.93 1.84 -1.00
C ILE A 51 -7.09 2.58 -0.36
N LYS A 52 -7.57 3.66 -0.98
CA LYS A 52 -8.65 4.50 -0.44
C LYS A 52 -9.96 3.73 -0.29
N GLU A 53 -10.31 2.91 -1.27
CA GLU A 53 -11.47 2.02 -1.23
C GLU A 53 -11.35 1.06 -0.04
N THR A 54 -10.20 0.39 0.09
CA THR A 54 -9.94 -0.57 1.17
C THR A 54 -10.03 0.10 2.55
N THR A 55 -9.42 1.27 2.74
CA THR A 55 -9.46 1.97 4.03
C THR A 55 -10.85 2.54 4.33
N THR A 56 -11.58 3.04 3.32
CA THR A 56 -12.94 3.55 3.49
C THR A 56 -13.89 2.45 3.93
N ILE A 57 -13.83 1.27 3.30
CA ILE A 57 -14.63 0.12 3.72
C ILE A 57 -14.23 -0.29 5.15
N SER A 58 -12.93 -0.41 5.43
CA SER A 58 -12.42 -0.75 6.78
C SER A 58 -12.92 0.21 7.86
N LEU A 59 -12.94 1.51 7.56
CA LEU A 59 -13.42 2.54 8.45
C LEU A 59 -14.92 2.44 8.68
N ALA A 60 -15.72 2.31 7.61
CA ALA A 60 -17.16 2.16 7.70
C ALA A 60 -17.56 0.97 8.58
N SER A 61 -16.94 -0.19 8.34
CA SER A 61 -17.17 -1.38 9.15
C SER A 61 -16.73 -1.20 10.59
N SER A 62 -15.55 -0.62 10.83
CA SER A 62 -15.07 -0.35 12.19
C SER A 62 -16.04 0.56 12.96
N VAL A 63 -16.55 1.62 12.33
CA VAL A 63 -17.52 2.54 12.95
C VAL A 63 -18.82 1.83 13.35
N VAL A 64 -19.32 0.94 12.49
CA VAL A 64 -20.53 0.15 12.79
C VAL A 64 -20.25 -0.83 13.94
N LEU A 65 -19.13 -1.55 13.90
CA LEU A 65 -18.77 -2.54 14.91
C LEU A 65 -18.48 -1.91 16.27
N ALA A 66 -17.85 -0.73 16.33
CA ALA A 66 -17.59 -0.04 17.59
C ALA A 66 -18.86 0.42 18.33
N LYS A 67 -20.00 0.50 17.62
CA LYS A 67 -21.32 0.77 18.22
C LYS A 67 -22.09 -0.50 18.60
N ASN A 68 -21.57 -1.68 18.26
CA ASN A 68 -22.22 -2.94 18.58
C ASN A 68 -22.17 -3.17 20.12
N PRO A 69 -23.31 -3.46 20.77
CA PRO A 69 -23.36 -3.69 22.22
C PRO A 69 -22.40 -4.77 22.73
N TYR A 70 -22.13 -5.80 21.92
CA TYR A 70 -21.19 -6.87 22.27
C TYR A 70 -19.73 -6.39 22.26
N ILE A 71 -19.36 -5.50 21.34
CA ILE A 71 -18.02 -4.86 21.31
C ILE A 71 -17.84 -3.88 22.47
N ILE A 72 -18.90 -3.14 22.82
CA ILE A 72 -18.91 -2.29 24.01
C ILE A 72 -18.73 -3.17 25.27
N ALA A 73 -19.47 -4.28 25.37
CA ALA A 73 -19.38 -5.23 26.48
C ALA A 73 -17.98 -5.85 26.60
N CYS A 74 -17.32 -6.21 25.49
CA CYS A 74 -15.92 -6.67 25.48
C CYS A 74 -15.00 -5.77 26.29
N LEU A 75 -15.01 -4.46 26.00
CA LEU A 75 -14.12 -3.49 26.64
C LEU A 75 -14.62 -3.03 28.02
N LYS A 76 -15.92 -3.12 28.28
CA LYS A 76 -16.50 -2.79 29.57
C LYS A 76 -16.26 -3.87 30.62
N GLU A 77 -16.48 -5.13 30.26
CA GLU A 77 -16.35 -6.28 31.15
C GLU A 77 -14.93 -6.86 31.20
N GLN A 78 -14.11 -6.58 30.18
CA GLN A 78 -12.73 -7.08 30.06
C GLN A 78 -12.62 -8.62 30.10
N LYS A 79 -13.68 -9.33 29.66
CA LYS A 79 -13.71 -10.80 29.56
C LYS A 79 -13.37 -11.24 28.14
N LYS A 80 -12.24 -11.94 27.97
CA LYS A 80 -11.72 -12.36 26.66
C LYS A 80 -12.61 -13.42 25.97
N GLU A 81 -13.06 -14.43 26.70
CA GLU A 81 -13.83 -15.57 26.14
C GLU A 81 -15.13 -15.14 25.42
N PRO A 82 -16.08 -14.43 26.07
CA PRO A 82 -17.27 -13.94 25.37
C PRO A 82 -16.93 -13.03 24.18
N CYS A 83 -15.90 -12.20 24.35
CA CYS A 83 -15.48 -11.27 23.31
C CYS A 83 -14.97 -12.00 22.06
N LEU A 84 -14.19 -13.07 22.24
CA LEU A 84 -13.69 -13.88 21.15
C LEU A 84 -14.84 -14.50 20.36
N GLY A 85 -15.84 -15.07 21.04
CA GLY A 85 -17.03 -15.62 20.40
C GLY A 85 -17.74 -14.61 19.49
N TYR A 86 -18.00 -13.41 20.00
CA TYR A 86 -18.63 -12.34 19.21
C TYR A 86 -17.80 -11.90 18.00
N LEU A 87 -16.48 -11.77 18.16
CA LEU A 87 -15.59 -11.35 17.08
C LEU A 87 -15.48 -12.40 15.97
N ILE A 88 -15.45 -13.69 16.33
CA ILE A 88 -15.47 -14.79 15.35
C ILE A 88 -16.78 -14.78 14.57
N GLU A 89 -17.92 -14.60 15.24
CA GLU A 89 -19.23 -14.53 14.57
C GLU A 89 -19.28 -13.36 13.58
N ILE A 90 -18.88 -12.16 14.01
CA ILE A 90 -18.81 -10.96 13.15
C ILE A 90 -17.91 -11.21 11.94
N LYS A 91 -16.72 -11.79 12.14
CA LYS A 91 -15.79 -12.11 11.05
C LYS A 91 -16.43 -13.07 10.04
N ASN A 92 -17.08 -14.12 10.51
CA ASN A 92 -17.74 -15.10 9.65
C ASN A 92 -18.90 -14.48 8.86
N THR A 93 -19.68 -13.58 9.47
CA THR A 93 -20.74 -12.84 8.76
C THR A 93 -20.17 -11.94 7.66
N LEU A 94 -19.08 -11.21 7.94
CA LEU A 94 -18.45 -10.33 6.95
C LEU A 94 -17.85 -11.12 5.79
N ALA A 95 -17.28 -12.29 6.06
CA ALA A 95 -16.74 -13.19 5.03
C ALA A 95 -17.81 -13.64 4.02
N LEU A 96 -19.10 -13.73 4.39
CA LEU A 96 -20.18 -14.08 3.45
C LEU A 96 -20.35 -13.05 2.33
N ALA A 97 -19.96 -11.80 2.56
CA ALA A 97 -20.04 -10.74 1.58
C ALA A 97 -18.75 -10.60 0.74
N ASN A 98 -17.77 -11.51 0.91
CA ASN A 98 -16.40 -11.39 0.39
C ASN A 98 -15.75 -10.03 0.74
N VAL A 99 -16.27 -9.37 1.78
CA VAL A 99 -15.67 -8.16 2.30
C VAL A 99 -14.74 -8.64 3.40
N PHE A 100 -13.47 -8.24 3.33
CA PHE A 100 -12.51 -8.49 4.40
C PHE A 100 -12.06 -9.94 4.63
N ASP A 101 -11.87 -10.75 3.60
CA ASP A 101 -11.32 -12.11 3.76
C ASP A 101 -10.03 -12.16 4.59
N ASN A 102 -9.25 -11.07 4.62
CA ASN A 102 -8.04 -10.92 5.44
C ASN A 102 -8.12 -9.84 6.53
N ALA A 103 -9.31 -9.32 6.89
CA ALA A 103 -9.34 -8.35 8.00
C ALA A 103 -9.02 -9.00 9.33
N ARG A 104 -8.31 -8.21 10.11
CA ARG A 104 -7.84 -8.53 11.44
C ARG A 104 -8.46 -7.52 12.39
N PHE A 105 -9.23 -7.99 13.37
CA PHE A 105 -9.83 -7.12 14.38
C PHE A 105 -8.98 -7.05 15.63
N HIS A 106 -8.71 -5.83 16.08
CA HIS A 106 -7.91 -5.56 17.26
C HIS A 106 -8.69 -4.62 18.17
N LEU A 107 -8.93 -5.06 19.41
CA LEU A 107 -9.47 -4.20 20.45
C LEU A 107 -8.35 -3.73 21.37
N HIS A 108 -8.43 -2.45 21.73
CA HIS A 108 -7.49 -1.80 22.63
C HIS A 108 -8.23 -1.28 23.86
N THR A 109 -7.59 -1.37 25.02
CA THR A 109 -8.10 -0.77 26.27
C THR A 109 -7.92 0.75 26.28
N LYS A 110 -8.62 1.45 27.19
CA LYS A 110 -8.46 2.90 27.42
C LYS A 110 -7.06 3.35 27.83
N THR A 111 -6.18 2.42 28.18
CA THR A 111 -4.75 2.63 28.50
C THR A 111 -3.83 2.04 27.44
N PHE A 112 -4.29 1.96 26.19
CA PHE A 112 -3.49 1.58 25.01
C PHE A 112 -2.87 0.17 25.06
N LYS A 113 -3.45 -0.73 25.85
CA LYS A 113 -3.05 -2.15 25.85
C LYS A 113 -3.83 -2.93 24.82
N SER A 114 -3.17 -3.88 24.17
CA SER A 114 -3.79 -4.89 23.32
C SER A 114 -4.75 -5.75 24.14
N PHE A 115 -6.07 -5.61 23.95
CA PHE A 115 -7.06 -6.42 24.68
C PHE A 115 -7.34 -7.75 23.97
N MET A 116 -7.58 -7.70 22.66
CA MET A 116 -7.94 -8.87 21.87
C MET A 116 -7.46 -8.70 20.43
N ARG A 117 -6.74 -9.67 19.90
CA ARG A 117 -6.34 -9.77 18.50
C ARG A 117 -7.02 -10.98 17.89
N LEU A 118 -7.94 -10.80 16.95
CA LEU A 118 -8.68 -11.92 16.39
C LEU A 118 -7.80 -12.90 15.57
N TRP A 119 -6.59 -12.50 15.19
CA TRP A 119 -5.64 -13.36 14.47
C TRP A 119 -4.59 -14.01 15.38
N ASP A 120 -4.59 -13.66 16.66
CA ASP A 120 -3.61 -14.08 17.66
C ASP A 120 -4.31 -14.12 19.03
N TYR A 121 -5.52 -14.71 19.09
CA TYR A 121 -6.38 -14.65 20.28
C TYR A 121 -5.93 -15.61 21.37
N ASP A 122 -5.15 -16.64 21.02
CA ASP A 122 -4.48 -17.53 21.98
C ASP A 122 -3.39 -16.79 22.77
N ASN A 123 -2.89 -15.67 22.23
CA ASN A 123 -1.94 -14.83 22.92
C ASN A 123 -2.62 -14.05 24.05
N GLN A 124 -2.28 -14.43 25.27
CA GLN A 124 -2.82 -13.81 26.48
C GLN A 124 -2.15 -12.47 26.84
N HIS A 125 -1.08 -12.08 26.14
CA HIS A 125 -0.33 -10.87 26.46
C HIS A 125 -1.09 -9.59 26.09
N ASN A 126 -1.21 -8.69 27.06
CA ASN A 126 -1.84 -7.39 26.89
C ASN A 126 -0.77 -6.32 26.60
N ASP A 127 -0.07 -6.47 25.47
CA ASP A 127 1.06 -5.63 25.09
C ASP A 127 0.71 -4.14 25.20
N ASP A 128 1.63 -3.36 25.77
CA ASP A 128 1.54 -1.91 25.77
C ASP A 128 1.93 -1.36 24.40
N LEU A 129 1.03 -0.58 23.81
CA LEU A 129 1.18 -0.03 22.47
C LEU A 129 1.52 1.46 22.48
N SER A 130 1.53 2.10 23.65
CA SER A 130 1.69 3.56 23.80
C SER A 130 3.00 4.09 23.21
N ALA A 131 4.07 3.30 23.21
CA ALA A 131 5.39 3.72 22.74
C ALA A 131 5.50 3.88 21.22
N PHE A 132 4.59 3.31 20.43
CA PHE A 132 4.70 3.30 18.96
C PHE A 132 3.37 3.48 18.21
N ARG A 133 2.22 3.43 18.89
CA ARG A 133 0.88 3.60 18.30
C ARG A 133 0.28 4.94 18.69
N HIS A 134 0.95 6.04 18.32
CA HIS A 134 0.52 7.41 18.64
C HIS A 134 -0.90 7.73 18.16
N THR A 135 -1.39 7.04 17.12
CA THR A 135 -2.78 7.16 16.65
C THR A 135 -3.81 6.78 17.72
N LEU A 136 -3.52 5.85 18.64
CA LEU A 136 -4.42 5.48 19.73
C LEU A 136 -4.66 6.65 20.70
N GLU A 137 -3.61 7.43 20.97
CA GLU A 137 -3.70 8.62 21.82
C GLU A 137 -4.48 9.74 21.13
N LYS A 138 -4.24 9.95 19.83
CA LYS A 138 -5.01 10.91 19.03
C LYS A 138 -6.51 10.58 19.08
N ILE A 139 -6.88 9.31 18.87
CA ILE A 139 -8.28 8.86 18.93
C ILE A 139 -8.90 9.02 20.31
N LYS A 140 -8.14 8.73 21.38
CA LYS A 140 -8.60 8.98 22.74
C LYS A 140 -8.86 10.47 22.97
N THR A 141 -8.04 11.35 22.41
CA THR A 141 -8.20 12.79 22.63
C THR A 141 -9.33 13.37 21.79
N THR A 142 -9.36 13.08 20.48
CA THR A 142 -10.30 13.69 19.54
C THR A 142 -11.66 13.02 19.52
N ARG A 143 -11.75 11.75 19.94
CA ARG A 143 -12.95 10.89 19.78
C ARG A 143 -13.39 10.76 18.32
N THR A 144 -12.48 10.92 17.37
CA THR A 144 -12.76 10.80 15.94
C THR A 144 -12.16 9.53 15.37
N PRO A 145 -12.88 8.82 14.48
CA PRO A 145 -12.30 7.78 13.63
C PRO A 145 -11.05 8.28 12.86
N MET A 146 -10.08 7.39 12.64
CA MET A 146 -8.91 7.64 11.80
C MET A 146 -8.59 6.41 10.94
N ASP A 147 -8.17 6.61 9.70
CA ASP A 147 -7.71 5.55 8.80
C ASP A 147 -6.42 5.97 8.08
N GLY A 148 -5.65 4.97 7.65
CA GLY A 148 -4.44 5.17 6.86
C GLY A 148 -3.42 4.05 7.06
N ILE A 149 -2.18 4.34 6.67
CA ILE A 149 -1.07 3.41 6.78
C ILE A 149 -0.33 3.65 8.09
N GLU A 150 0.03 2.59 8.81
CA GLU A 150 0.84 2.73 10.01
C GLU A 150 1.63 1.45 10.26
N ILE A 151 2.85 1.61 10.76
CA ILE A 151 3.70 0.50 11.15
C ILE A 151 3.17 -0.12 12.45
N GLY A 152 3.21 -1.44 12.51
CA GLY A 152 3.05 -2.20 13.73
C GLY A 152 4.13 -3.26 13.86
N ARG A 153 4.01 -4.08 14.90
CA ARG A 153 4.96 -5.16 15.20
C ARG A 153 5.18 -6.15 14.05
N HIS A 154 4.23 -6.28 13.13
CA HIS A 154 4.30 -7.21 11.99
C HIS A 154 4.58 -6.51 10.64
N GLY A 155 5.01 -5.25 10.63
CA GLY A 155 5.27 -4.48 9.42
C GLY A 155 4.24 -3.38 9.15
N ILE A 156 4.07 -3.02 7.87
CA ILE A 156 3.16 -1.97 7.41
C ILE A 156 1.79 -2.57 7.08
N PHE A 157 0.72 -1.90 7.54
CA PHE A 157 -0.66 -2.30 7.22
C PHE A 157 -1.54 -1.09 6.94
N LEU A 158 -2.65 -1.34 6.23
CA LEU A 158 -3.79 -0.44 6.18
C LEU A 158 -4.61 -0.61 7.46
N ARG A 159 -4.92 0.49 8.12
CA ARG A 159 -5.59 0.48 9.42
C ARG A 159 -6.75 1.44 9.41
N ALA A 160 -7.82 1.04 10.07
CA ALA A 160 -8.93 1.92 10.42
C ALA A 160 -9.21 1.74 11.91
N ILE A 161 -9.09 2.81 12.68
CA ILE A 161 -9.17 2.79 14.13
C ILE A 161 -10.26 3.77 14.56
N VAL A 162 -11.13 3.30 15.45
CA VAL A 162 -12.31 4.04 15.92
C VAL A 162 -12.41 3.99 17.44
N PRO A 163 -12.89 5.06 18.09
CA PRO A 163 -13.15 5.03 19.52
C PRO A 163 -14.37 4.15 19.83
N VAL A 164 -14.27 3.34 20.88
CA VAL A 164 -15.41 2.62 21.45
C VAL A 164 -15.90 3.40 22.67
N MET A 165 -17.16 3.82 22.61
CA MET A 165 -17.79 4.69 23.60
C MET A 165 -18.98 3.98 24.25
N ASP A 166 -19.12 4.11 25.56
CA ASP A 166 -20.38 3.86 26.27
C ASP A 166 -20.92 5.20 26.76
N LYS A 167 -21.94 5.72 26.05
CA LYS A 167 -22.41 7.10 26.18
C LYS A 167 -21.24 8.09 25.95
N ASN A 168 -20.78 8.76 27.00
CA ASN A 168 -19.67 9.72 26.96
C ASN A 168 -18.36 9.13 27.50
N GLU A 169 -18.37 7.91 28.01
CA GLU A 169 -17.17 7.24 28.51
C GLU A 169 -16.43 6.54 27.36
N TYR A 170 -15.12 6.74 27.31
CA TYR A 170 -14.25 6.00 26.40
C TYR A 170 -13.73 4.73 27.05
N LEU A 171 -14.08 3.61 26.43
CA LEU A 171 -13.68 2.29 26.91
C LEU A 171 -12.36 1.83 26.27
N GLY A 172 -12.03 2.38 25.10
CA GLY A 172 -10.88 1.97 24.31
C GLY A 172 -11.12 2.19 22.82
N SER A 173 -10.45 1.43 21.96
CA SER A 173 -10.65 1.51 20.51
C SER A 173 -10.85 0.15 19.87
N PHE A 174 -11.52 0.18 18.73
CA PHE A 174 -11.62 -0.95 17.81
C PHE A 174 -10.82 -0.60 16.56
N GLU A 175 -10.05 -1.56 16.06
CA GLU A 175 -9.23 -1.41 14.87
C GLU A 175 -9.49 -2.57 13.91
N THR A 176 -9.67 -2.20 12.64
CA THR A 176 -9.58 -3.13 11.51
C THR A 176 -8.22 -2.95 10.85
N VAL A 177 -7.46 -4.04 10.76
CA VAL A 177 -6.17 -4.10 10.07
C VAL A 177 -6.31 -4.94 8.80
N VAL A 178 -5.81 -4.43 7.69
CA VAL A 178 -5.84 -5.09 6.38
C VAL A 178 -4.43 -5.10 5.79
N ASP A 179 -4.02 -6.26 5.29
CA ASP A 179 -2.76 -6.42 4.56
C ASP A 179 -2.92 -6.08 3.08
N PHE A 180 -1.82 -6.21 2.33
CA PHE A 180 -1.78 -5.84 0.92
C PHE A 180 -2.15 -6.97 -0.05
N LYS A 181 -2.55 -8.16 0.43
CA LYS A 181 -2.76 -9.35 -0.43
C LYS A 181 -3.80 -9.11 -1.53
N ALA A 182 -4.87 -8.39 -1.23
CA ALA A 182 -5.88 -8.05 -2.24
C ALA A 182 -5.32 -7.17 -3.36
N LEU A 183 -4.45 -6.21 -3.02
CA LEU A 183 -3.76 -5.36 -4.00
C LEU A 183 -2.75 -6.16 -4.81
N ASN A 184 -1.96 -7.05 -4.16
CA ASN A 184 -1.06 -7.96 -4.87
C ASN A 184 -1.85 -8.78 -5.92
N ASN A 185 -2.97 -9.39 -5.51
CA ASN A 185 -3.79 -10.18 -6.41
C ASN A 185 -4.42 -9.34 -7.53
N TYR A 186 -4.77 -8.09 -7.25
CA TYR A 186 -5.35 -7.18 -8.24
C TYR A 186 -4.34 -6.86 -9.35
N PHE A 187 -3.14 -6.37 -9.00
CA PHE A 187 -2.11 -6.03 -9.99
C PHE A 187 -1.54 -7.25 -10.72
N ASN A 188 -1.36 -8.38 -10.01
CA ASN A 188 -0.80 -9.59 -10.60
C ASN A 188 -1.67 -10.16 -11.73
N LYS A 189 -2.99 -9.93 -11.72
CA LYS A 189 -3.90 -10.38 -12.81
C LYS A 189 -3.51 -9.81 -14.16
N ASP A 190 -2.94 -8.62 -14.17
CA ASP A 190 -2.53 -7.90 -15.37
C ASP A 190 -1.03 -7.99 -15.61
N GLY A 191 -0.31 -8.85 -14.89
CA GLY A 191 1.15 -9.03 -15.01
C GLY A 191 1.98 -7.92 -14.34
N VAL A 192 1.35 -7.05 -13.54
CA VAL A 192 2.03 -6.02 -12.75
C VAL A 192 2.30 -6.58 -11.35
N MET A 193 3.56 -6.60 -10.93
CA MET A 193 3.92 -7.01 -9.57
C MET A 193 3.90 -5.81 -8.63
N PHE A 194 3.28 -5.97 -7.47
CA PHE A 194 3.18 -4.92 -6.44
C PHE A 194 4.02 -5.25 -5.20
N TYR A 195 4.86 -4.31 -4.78
CA TYR A 195 5.71 -4.41 -3.61
C TYR A 195 5.48 -3.24 -2.65
N VAL A 196 5.61 -3.52 -1.37
CA VAL A 196 5.63 -2.55 -0.27
C VAL A 196 7.02 -2.60 0.33
N LEU A 197 7.78 -1.53 0.13
CA LEU A 197 9.12 -1.35 0.67
C LEU A 197 9.03 -0.55 1.96
N MET A 198 9.35 -1.15 3.10
CA MET A 198 9.45 -0.46 4.39
C MET A 198 10.89 -0.01 4.61
N LYS A 199 11.14 1.23 5.07
CA LYS A 199 12.50 1.64 5.43
C LYS A 199 13.02 0.79 6.60
N LYS A 200 14.29 0.39 6.54
CA LYS A 200 14.91 -0.50 7.55
C LYS A 200 14.91 0.05 8.96
N GLU A 201 14.92 1.38 9.13
CA GLU A 201 14.85 2.03 10.45
C GLU A 201 13.60 1.60 11.24
N TYR A 202 12.52 1.23 10.56
CA TYR A 202 11.29 0.76 11.19
C TYR A 202 11.28 -0.73 11.54
N CYS A 203 12.28 -1.52 11.16
CA CYS A 203 12.39 -2.93 11.56
C CYS A 203 12.50 -3.09 13.08
N ALA A 204 13.04 -2.10 13.79
CA ALA A 204 13.07 -2.09 15.26
C ALA A 204 11.65 -2.06 15.88
N ILE A 205 10.70 -1.40 15.19
CA ILE A 205 9.28 -1.42 15.58
C ILE A 205 8.64 -2.72 15.08
N ALA A 206 8.87 -3.09 13.82
CA ALA A 206 8.31 -4.26 13.17
C ALA A 206 9.08 -5.56 13.49
N ASN A 207 9.25 -5.84 14.78
CA ASN A 207 10.14 -6.89 15.28
C ASN A 207 9.45 -8.23 15.65
N ALA A 208 8.15 -8.37 15.38
CA ALA A 208 7.43 -9.65 15.61
C ALA A 208 7.53 -10.61 14.41
N VAL A 209 8.17 -10.19 13.32
CA VAL A 209 8.43 -11.02 12.14
C VAL A 209 9.91 -10.99 11.85
N VAL A 210 10.49 -12.17 11.58
CA VAL A 210 11.86 -12.25 11.04
C VAL A 210 11.77 -12.00 9.55
N TYR A 211 12.36 -10.89 9.11
CA TYR A 211 12.48 -10.58 7.69
C TYR A 211 13.63 -11.40 7.10
N ASP A 212 13.29 -12.27 6.14
CA ASP A 212 14.28 -13.05 5.38
C ASP A 212 15.30 -12.09 4.72
N GLU A 213 16.59 -12.40 4.82
CA GLU A 213 17.65 -11.59 4.21
C GLU A 213 17.47 -11.44 2.70
N THR A 214 16.85 -12.42 2.03
CA THR A 214 16.54 -12.36 0.60
C THR A 214 15.53 -11.25 0.25
N LEU A 215 14.71 -10.83 1.22
CA LEU A 215 13.72 -9.75 1.08
C LEU A 215 14.25 -8.38 1.51
N MET A 216 15.52 -8.32 1.93
CA MET A 216 16.20 -7.06 2.26
C MET A 216 16.85 -6.46 1.01
N LEU A 217 16.60 -5.18 0.81
CA LEU A 217 17.29 -4.29 -0.14
C LEU A 217 18.18 -3.32 0.67
N ASP A 218 18.97 -2.43 0.06
CA ASP A 218 19.94 -1.60 0.79
C ASP A 218 19.35 -0.89 2.02
N ASN A 219 18.32 -0.07 1.80
CA ASN A 219 17.67 0.75 2.82
C ASN A 219 16.23 0.28 3.15
N TYR A 220 15.78 -0.81 2.54
CA TYR A 220 14.38 -1.24 2.61
C TYR A 220 14.23 -2.74 2.88
N ALA A 221 13.08 -3.11 3.43
CA ALA A 221 12.59 -4.49 3.52
C ALA A 221 11.32 -4.62 2.66
N ILE A 222 11.21 -5.68 1.87
CA ILE A 222 9.97 -6.04 1.18
C ILE A 222 9.05 -6.72 2.20
N VAL A 223 7.86 -6.16 2.46
CA VAL A 223 6.97 -6.63 3.55
C VAL A 223 5.68 -7.31 3.11
N ASN A 224 5.40 -7.35 1.80
CA ASN A 224 4.15 -7.90 1.26
C ASN A 224 4.34 -9.06 0.26
N GLN A 225 5.56 -9.59 0.11
CA GLN A 225 5.89 -10.66 -0.84
C GLN A 225 6.80 -11.70 -0.18
N SER A 226 6.74 -12.94 -0.68
CA SER A 226 7.60 -14.04 -0.22
C SER A 226 8.87 -14.20 -1.06
N ILE A 227 8.97 -13.53 -2.22
CA ILE A 227 10.12 -13.60 -3.12
C ILE A 227 10.53 -12.19 -3.52
N ASN A 228 11.83 -11.94 -3.55
CA ASN A 228 12.40 -10.69 -4.03
C ASN A 228 12.44 -10.63 -5.57
N GLY A 229 11.37 -10.09 -6.15
CA GLY A 229 11.33 -9.81 -7.58
C GLY A 229 12.04 -8.51 -7.99
N LEU A 230 12.69 -7.80 -7.06
CA LEU A 230 13.45 -6.56 -7.32
C LEU A 230 14.97 -6.78 -7.37
N HIS A 231 15.44 -8.03 -7.30
CA HIS A 231 16.87 -8.39 -7.31
C HIS A 231 17.67 -7.86 -8.52
N PHE A 232 17.00 -7.48 -9.61
CA PHE A 232 17.62 -6.87 -10.77
C PHE A 232 18.03 -5.39 -10.56
N ILE A 233 17.57 -4.78 -9.46
CA ILE A 233 17.95 -3.45 -9.02
C ILE A 233 19.05 -3.59 -7.97
N LYS A 234 20.28 -3.19 -8.33
CA LYS A 234 21.43 -3.30 -7.43
C LYS A 234 21.39 -2.32 -6.27
N GLU A 235 20.92 -1.10 -6.53
CA GLU A 235 20.82 -0.05 -5.52
C GLU A 235 19.46 0.63 -5.58
N VAL A 236 18.81 0.78 -4.42
CA VAL A 236 17.47 1.35 -4.29
C VAL A 236 17.56 2.70 -3.58
N ASN A 237 17.78 3.76 -4.35
CA ASN A 237 17.73 5.15 -3.86
C ASN A 237 16.46 5.84 -4.40
N LEU A 238 15.33 5.60 -3.74
CA LEU A 238 14.04 6.13 -4.13
C LEU A 238 13.78 7.48 -3.45
N GLN A 239 13.34 8.46 -4.23
CA GLN A 239 12.95 9.78 -3.75
C GLN A 239 11.74 10.27 -4.53
N GLY A 240 10.73 10.78 -3.81
CA GLY A 240 9.47 11.22 -4.41
C GLY A 240 8.80 10.13 -5.25
N THR A 241 7.94 10.53 -6.16
CA THR A 241 7.31 9.63 -7.13
C THR A 241 8.12 9.65 -8.42
N GLY A 242 8.42 8.48 -8.97
CA GLY A 242 9.23 8.37 -10.18
C GLY A 242 9.27 6.95 -10.71
N TYR A 243 10.10 6.72 -11.73
CA TYR A 243 10.31 5.39 -12.28
C TYR A 243 11.75 5.14 -12.72
N ILE A 244 12.10 3.86 -12.86
CA ILE A 244 13.37 3.38 -13.41
C ILE A 244 13.07 2.35 -14.50
N LYS A 245 13.76 2.45 -15.64
CA LYS A 245 13.80 1.38 -16.65
C LYS A 245 15.10 0.60 -16.50
N LYS A 246 15.01 -0.73 -16.32
CA LYS A 246 16.17 -1.62 -16.17
C LYS A 246 16.00 -2.84 -17.06
N GLY A 247 16.72 -2.86 -18.19
CA GLY A 247 16.47 -3.84 -19.26
C GLY A 247 15.03 -3.71 -19.73
N ASP A 248 14.33 -4.84 -19.80
CA ASP A 248 12.93 -4.90 -20.22
C ASP A 248 11.95 -4.63 -19.07
N ASN A 249 12.39 -4.23 -17.88
CA ASN A 249 11.52 -4.00 -16.73
C ASN A 249 11.38 -2.51 -16.42
N TYR A 250 10.13 -2.09 -16.20
CA TYR A 250 9.79 -0.82 -15.59
C TYR A 250 9.56 -1.00 -14.09
N VAL A 251 10.01 -0.02 -13.31
CA VAL A 251 9.89 0.05 -11.87
C VAL A 251 9.32 1.42 -11.52
N LEU A 252 8.03 1.49 -11.25
CA LEU A 252 7.34 2.71 -10.82
C LEU A 252 7.26 2.73 -9.30
N TYR A 253 7.57 3.85 -8.68
CA TYR A 253 7.59 3.97 -7.23
C TYR A 253 6.97 5.28 -6.75
N THR A 254 6.37 5.25 -5.56
CA THR A 254 5.77 6.42 -4.90
C THR A 254 5.88 6.30 -3.39
N PRO A 255 6.12 7.39 -2.63
CA PRO A 255 6.36 7.32 -1.19
C PRO A 255 5.10 6.90 -0.43
N ILE A 256 5.31 6.15 0.65
CA ILE A 256 4.27 5.79 1.61
C ILE A 256 4.32 6.80 2.74
N THR A 257 3.25 7.58 2.87
CA THR A 257 3.06 8.48 4.01
C THR A 257 2.13 7.81 5.02
N ASP A 258 2.58 7.70 6.27
CA ASP A 258 1.79 7.10 7.34
C ASP A 258 0.72 8.08 7.90
N ILE A 259 -0.11 7.63 8.84
CA ILE A 259 -1.14 8.45 9.52
C ILE A 259 -0.55 9.69 10.23
N ASN A 260 0.75 9.67 10.55
CA ASN A 260 1.44 10.76 11.22
C ASN A 260 2.11 11.74 10.24
N GLY A 261 2.06 11.47 8.93
CA GLY A 261 2.70 12.30 7.91
C GLY A 261 4.16 11.91 7.64
N GLU A 262 4.65 10.81 8.20
CA GLU A 262 6.02 10.35 8.04
C GLU A 262 6.16 9.47 6.80
N ASN A 263 7.27 9.64 6.07
CA ASN A 263 7.61 8.72 4.99
C ASN A 263 8.19 7.43 5.59
N VAL A 264 7.40 6.36 5.52
CA VAL A 264 7.74 5.05 6.08
C VAL A 264 8.30 4.06 5.05
N GLY A 265 8.31 4.44 3.78
CA GLY A 265 8.61 3.49 2.70
C GLY A 265 8.17 3.92 1.31
N PHE A 266 8.11 2.97 0.39
CA PHE A 266 7.66 3.16 -0.98
C PHE A 266 6.74 2.03 -1.43
N PHE A 267 5.68 2.40 -2.14
CA PHE A 267 4.99 1.45 -3.00
C PHE A 267 5.77 1.32 -4.30
N VAL A 268 5.92 0.10 -4.79
CA VAL A 268 6.61 -0.19 -6.05
C VAL A 268 5.76 -1.09 -6.92
N LEU A 269 5.57 -0.71 -8.17
CA LEU A 269 4.90 -1.49 -9.21
C LEU A 269 5.93 -1.82 -10.28
N THR A 270 6.01 -3.09 -10.70
CA THR A 270 6.94 -3.51 -11.75
C THR A 270 6.25 -4.32 -12.83
N TRP A 271 6.61 -4.07 -14.09
CA TRP A 271 6.10 -4.81 -15.24
C TRP A 271 7.15 -4.87 -16.36
N LYS A 272 6.94 -5.78 -17.31
CA LYS A 272 7.78 -5.88 -18.52
C LYS A 272 7.34 -4.89 -19.58
N GLU A 273 8.27 -4.34 -20.34
CA GLU A 273 8.00 -3.44 -21.47
C GLU A 273 7.09 -4.05 -22.53
N SER A 274 7.23 -5.35 -22.80
CA SER A 274 6.38 -6.07 -23.75
C SER A 274 4.94 -6.28 -23.28
N LEU A 275 4.63 -5.96 -22.03
CA LEU A 275 3.31 -6.18 -21.43
C LEU A 275 2.34 -5.06 -21.86
N SER A 276 1.26 -5.45 -22.52
CA SER A 276 0.13 -4.56 -22.78
C SER A 276 -0.68 -4.35 -21.50
N LEU A 277 -0.65 -3.14 -20.95
CA LEU A 277 -1.46 -2.75 -19.79
C LEU A 277 -2.84 -2.18 -20.19
N ALA A 278 -3.51 -2.81 -21.17
CA ALA A 278 -4.78 -2.33 -21.69
C ALA A 278 -5.89 -2.20 -20.62
N SER A 279 -5.83 -3.02 -19.56
CA SER A 279 -6.74 -2.97 -18.40
C SER A 279 -6.55 -1.74 -17.50
N PHE A 280 -5.45 -1.01 -17.64
CA PHE A 280 -5.18 0.24 -16.92
C PHE A 280 -5.30 1.47 -17.82
N LYS A 281 -5.79 1.35 -19.05
CA LYS A 281 -6.17 2.53 -19.83
C LYS A 281 -7.50 3.03 -19.27
N GLY A 282 -7.46 4.19 -18.60
CA GLY A 282 -8.65 4.83 -18.04
C GLY A 282 -9.74 5.09 -19.08
#